data_AF-A0A7W8N794-F1
#
_entry.id   AF-A0A7W8N794-F1
#
_cell.length_a   1.000
_cell.length_b   1.000
_cell.length_c   1.000
_cell.angle_alpha   90.00
_cell.angle_beta   90.00
_cell.angle_gamma   90.00
#
_symmetry.space_group_name_H-M   'P 1'
#
loop_
_entity.id
_entity.type
_entity.pdbx_description
1 polymer ?
#
loop_
_entity_poly.entity_id
_entity_poly.type
_entity_poly.pdbx_seq_one_letter_code
_entity_poly.pdbx_strand_id
1 'polypeptide(L)'
;MNSSNSPSFYEENELLKARSKTIVNYIVMLISLASKKGMNHEDLIDWIHKTYEEHGYYDQWIYINGYGNTEAFVKMFAQGRNLLYDNIEVNNLSDGYEVKTHTWYESEIPEAFFYFDMDAEEFANYSAKLAIKNAEKLGINLSIKKEGNIEIAYIKKLTNHSVE
;
A
#
# COMPACT_ATOMS: atom_id res chain seq x y z
N MET A 1 -25.35 -24.36 25.31
CA MET A 1 -24.45 -23.27 25.75
C MET A 1 -23.49 -23.03 24.60
N ASN A 2 -23.67 -21.95 23.83
CA ASN A 2 -22.72 -21.57 22.79
C ASN A 2 -21.53 -20.91 23.49
N SER A 3 -20.42 -21.64 23.64
CA SER A 3 -19.14 -21.00 23.90
C SER A 3 -18.77 -20.24 22.63
N SER A 4 -18.93 -18.92 22.66
CA SER A 4 -18.28 -18.04 21.71
C SER A 4 -16.77 -18.24 21.88
N ASN A 5 -16.20 -19.15 21.09
CA ASN A 5 -14.75 -19.31 20.96
C ASN A 5 -14.24 -18.09 20.18
N SER A 6 -14.15 -16.96 20.86
CA SER A 6 -13.36 -15.83 20.40
C SER A 6 -11.90 -16.31 20.42
N PRO A 7 -11.17 -16.19 19.30
CA PRO A 7 -9.77 -16.57 19.26
C PRO A 7 -9.00 -15.83 20.35
N SER A 8 -8.05 -16.51 20.98
CA SER A 8 -7.19 -15.88 21.96
C SER A 8 -6.37 -14.76 21.31
N PHE A 9 -5.94 -13.76 22.09
CA PHE A 9 -5.08 -12.67 21.60
C PHE A 9 -3.85 -13.18 20.82
N TYR A 10 -3.30 -14.33 21.21
CA TYR A 10 -2.20 -15.00 20.51
C TYR A 10 -2.62 -15.56 19.15
N GLU A 11 -3.80 -16.18 19.06
CA GLU A 11 -4.35 -16.68 17.79
C GLU A 11 -4.72 -15.53 16.85
N GLU A 12 -5.24 -14.41 17.36
CA GLU A 12 -5.52 -13.23 16.56
C GLU A 12 -4.24 -12.64 15.95
N ASN A 13 -3.17 -12.55 16.74
CA ASN A 13 -1.89 -12.01 16.29
C ASN A 13 -1.20 -12.92 15.24
N GLU A 14 -1.21 -14.23 15.47
CA GLU A 14 -0.71 -15.21 14.47
C GLU A 14 -1.50 -15.16 13.16
N LEU A 15 -2.82 -14.97 13.22
CA LEU A 15 -3.67 -14.83 12.02
C LEU A 15 -3.37 -13.55 11.24
N LEU A 16 -3.16 -12.42 11.93
CA LEU A 16 -2.77 -11.15 11.29
C LEU A 16 -1.43 -11.28 10.56
N LYS A 17 -0.46 -11.92 11.21
CA LYS A 17 0.88 -12.16 10.66
C LYS A 17 0.89 -13.14 9.50
N ALA A 18 0.09 -14.21 9.57
CA ALA A 18 -0.09 -15.13 8.45
C ALA A 18 -0.72 -14.41 7.25
N ARG A 19 -1.76 -13.60 7.49
CA ARG A 19 -2.42 -12.80 6.44
C ARG A 19 -1.44 -11.85 5.76
N SER A 20 -0.67 -11.08 6.52
CA SER A 20 0.28 -10.11 5.96
C SER A 20 1.36 -10.81 5.13
N LYS A 21 1.91 -11.93 5.61
CA LYS A 21 2.85 -12.77 4.84
C LYS A 21 2.25 -13.27 3.54
N THR A 22 1.01 -13.76 3.56
CA THR A 22 0.32 -14.22 2.35
C THR A 22 0.12 -13.10 1.33
N ILE A 23 -0.29 -11.90 1.76
CA ILE A 23 -0.46 -10.75 0.84
C ILE A 23 0.88 -10.38 0.19
N VAL A 24 1.94 -10.25 0.98
CA VAL A 24 3.28 -9.94 0.46
C VAL A 24 3.74 -11.02 -0.52
N ASN A 25 3.55 -12.30 -0.21
CA ASN A 25 3.90 -13.39 -1.11
C ASN A 25 3.21 -13.29 -2.48
N TYR A 26 1.90 -12.99 -2.50
CA TYR A 26 1.18 -12.83 -3.77
C TYR A 26 1.64 -11.63 -4.58
N ILE A 27 1.98 -10.51 -3.92
CA ILE A 27 2.52 -9.33 -4.61
C ILE A 27 3.86 -9.69 -5.25
N VAL A 28 4.75 -10.35 -4.53
CA VAL A 28 6.06 -10.79 -5.06
C VAL A 28 5.88 -11.74 -6.24
N MET A 29 5.01 -12.75 -6.10
CA MET A 29 4.70 -13.66 -7.20
C MET A 29 4.22 -12.95 -8.46
N LEU A 30 3.39 -11.92 -8.31
CA LEU A 30 2.90 -11.10 -9.42
C LEU A 30 4.05 -10.33 -10.09
N ILE A 31 4.91 -9.68 -9.31
CA ILE A 31 6.07 -8.95 -9.81
C ILE A 31 7.00 -9.89 -10.58
N SER A 32 7.32 -11.05 -10.00
CA SER A 32 8.21 -12.04 -10.62
C SER A 32 7.62 -12.66 -11.88
N LEU A 33 6.30 -12.89 -11.91
CA LEU A 33 5.61 -13.32 -13.13
C LEU A 33 5.70 -12.26 -14.23
N ALA A 34 5.48 -10.99 -13.89
CA ALA A 34 5.56 -9.87 -14.84
C ALA A 34 6.99 -9.74 -15.41
N SER A 35 8.02 -9.82 -14.55
CA SER A 35 9.43 -9.83 -14.95
C SER A 35 9.73 -10.99 -15.91
N LYS A 36 9.25 -12.21 -15.63
CA LYS A 36 9.36 -13.36 -16.55
C LYS A 36 8.65 -13.17 -17.89
N LYS A 37 7.73 -12.20 -17.99
CA LYS A 37 7.04 -11.80 -19.23
C LYS A 37 7.67 -10.56 -19.88
N GLY A 38 8.78 -10.06 -19.36
CA GLY A 38 9.50 -8.92 -19.90
C GLY A 38 8.95 -7.56 -19.46
N MET A 39 8.10 -7.52 -18.43
CA MET A 39 7.59 -6.27 -17.84
C MET A 39 8.51 -5.85 -16.70
N ASN A 40 8.90 -4.57 -16.68
CA ASN A 40 9.52 -3.98 -15.50
C ASN A 40 8.45 -3.53 -14.48
N HIS A 41 8.88 -2.96 -13.34
CA HIS A 41 7.98 -2.48 -12.30
C HIS A 41 7.01 -1.39 -12.78
N GLU A 42 7.49 -0.42 -13.55
CA GLU A 42 6.63 0.64 -14.09
C GLU A 42 5.60 0.05 -15.05
N ASP A 43 6.00 -0.89 -15.93
CA ASP A 43 5.07 -1.54 -16.85
C ASP A 43 3.94 -2.26 -16.10
N LEU A 44 4.27 -2.97 -15.01
CA LEU A 44 3.29 -3.67 -14.19
C LEU A 44 2.36 -2.69 -13.45
N ILE A 45 2.93 -1.66 -12.83
CA ILE A 45 2.19 -0.62 -12.13
C ILE A 45 1.21 0.07 -13.11
N ASP A 46 1.68 0.43 -14.30
CA ASP A 46 0.88 1.07 -15.35
C ASP A 46 -0.24 0.17 -15.83
N TRP A 47 0.05 -1.11 -16.04
CA TRP A 47 -0.96 -2.10 -16.40
C TRP A 47 -2.03 -2.25 -15.31
N ILE A 48 -1.67 -2.31 -14.03
CA ILE A 48 -2.62 -2.38 -12.92
C ILE A 48 -3.54 -1.15 -12.91
N HIS A 49 -2.95 0.04 -12.95
CA HIS A 49 -3.75 1.27 -12.85
C HIS A 49 -4.59 1.52 -14.09
N LYS A 50 -4.09 1.19 -15.29
CA LYS A 50 -4.90 1.22 -16.53
C LYS A 50 -6.06 0.25 -16.43
N THR A 51 -5.84 -0.95 -15.89
CA THR A 51 -6.92 -1.93 -15.67
C THR A 51 -7.99 -1.36 -14.74
N TYR A 52 -7.60 -0.73 -13.62
CA TYR A 52 -8.55 -0.05 -12.72
C TYR A 52 -9.35 1.05 -13.44
N GLU A 53 -8.69 1.86 -14.25
CA GLU A 53 -9.32 2.92 -15.04
C GLU A 53 -10.33 2.39 -16.06
N GLU A 54 -9.95 1.36 -16.83
CA GLU A 54 -10.84 0.70 -17.81
C GLU A 54 -12.10 0.10 -17.17
N HIS A 55 -12.01 -0.32 -15.90
CA HIS A 55 -13.13 -0.85 -15.13
C HIS A 55 -13.87 0.21 -14.31
N GLY A 56 -13.55 1.50 -14.49
CA GLY A 56 -14.25 2.62 -13.87
C GLY A 56 -13.98 2.81 -12.37
N TYR A 57 -12.91 2.21 -11.84
CA TYR A 57 -12.58 2.31 -10.41
C TYR A 57 -12.38 3.75 -9.96
N TYR A 58 -11.56 4.53 -10.68
CA TYR A 58 -11.28 5.91 -10.30
C TYR A 58 -12.52 6.79 -10.42
N ASP A 59 -13.32 6.63 -11.47
CA ASP A 59 -14.57 7.37 -11.65
C ASP A 59 -15.53 7.09 -10.50
N GLN A 60 -15.69 5.82 -10.11
CA GLN A 60 -16.53 5.44 -8.99
C GLN A 60 -16.00 6.00 -7.66
N TRP A 61 -14.70 5.90 -7.42
CA TRP A 61 -14.09 6.43 -6.21
C TRP A 61 -14.26 7.94 -6.11
N ILE A 62 -14.03 8.67 -7.20
CA ILE A 62 -14.18 10.13 -7.30
C ILE A 62 -15.66 10.52 -7.14
N TYR A 63 -16.60 9.78 -7.70
CA TYR A 63 -18.03 10.02 -7.53
C TYR A 63 -18.46 9.92 -6.06
N ILE A 64 -17.96 8.92 -5.33
CA ILE A 64 -18.31 8.67 -3.93
C ILE A 64 -17.61 9.65 -2.98
N ASN A 65 -16.31 9.89 -3.20
CA ASN A 65 -15.45 10.57 -2.22
C ASN A 65 -15.05 12.00 -2.64
N GLY A 66 -15.16 12.35 -3.92
CA GLY A 66 -14.67 13.60 -4.49
C GLY A 66 -13.18 13.54 -4.87
N TYR A 67 -12.83 14.24 -5.95
CA TYR A 67 -11.44 14.33 -6.43
C TYR A 67 -10.56 15.11 -5.45
N GLY A 68 -9.37 14.57 -5.15
CA GLY A 68 -8.42 15.17 -4.21
C GLY A 68 -8.88 15.15 -2.75
N ASN A 69 -9.79 14.24 -2.37
CA ASN A 69 -10.21 14.08 -0.98
C ASN A 69 -9.16 13.32 -0.15
N THR A 70 -8.28 14.07 0.50
CA THR A 70 -7.19 13.52 1.32
C THR A 70 -7.67 12.77 2.56
N GLU A 71 -8.81 13.16 3.14
CA GLU A 71 -9.37 12.46 4.31
C GLU A 71 -9.89 11.06 3.95
N ALA A 72 -10.60 10.93 2.83
CA ALA A 72 -11.05 9.63 2.35
C ALA A 72 -9.86 8.73 1.97
N PHE A 73 -8.85 9.31 1.32
CA PHE A 73 -7.67 8.58 0.91
C PHE A 73 -6.82 8.11 2.10
N VAL A 74 -6.57 8.95 3.12
CA VAL A 74 -5.78 8.52 4.29
C VAL A 74 -6.45 7.37 5.04
N LYS A 75 -7.78 7.36 5.13
CA LYS A 75 -8.54 6.24 5.71
C LYS A 75 -8.32 4.96 4.92
N MET A 76 -8.47 4.99 3.59
CA MET A 76 -8.22 3.85 2.71
C MET A 76 -6.76 3.38 2.79
N PHE A 77 -5.81 4.31 2.76
CA PHE A 77 -4.37 4.04 2.82
C PHE A 77 -4.00 3.36 4.14
N ALA A 78 -4.44 3.91 5.27
CA ALA A 78 -4.21 3.32 6.59
C ALA A 78 -4.88 1.94 6.74
N GLN A 79 -6.11 1.77 6.22
CA GLN A 79 -6.79 0.46 6.21
C GLN A 79 -6.00 -0.59 5.42
N GLY A 80 -5.51 -0.25 4.22
CA GLY A 80 -4.68 -1.14 3.42
C GLY A 80 -3.39 -1.52 4.13
N ARG A 81 -2.73 -0.55 4.77
CA ARG A 81 -1.51 -0.80 5.56
C ARG A 81 -1.79 -1.65 6.80
N ASN A 82 -2.94 -1.49 7.48
CA ASN A 82 -3.34 -2.32 8.63
C ASN A 82 -3.59 -3.79 8.27
N LEU A 83 -3.72 -4.13 6.97
CA LEU A 83 -3.72 -5.52 6.53
C LEU A 83 -2.33 -6.16 6.60
N LEU A 84 -1.29 -5.32 6.52
CA LEU A 84 0.11 -5.72 6.39
C LEU A 84 0.90 -5.52 7.68
N TYR A 85 0.60 -4.49 8.46
CA TYR A 85 1.45 -4.03 9.56
C TYR A 85 0.65 -3.81 10.83
N ASP A 86 1.27 -4.07 11.98
CA ASP A 86 0.61 -4.03 13.28
C ASP A 86 0.65 -2.65 13.92
N ASN A 87 1.61 -1.80 13.56
CA ASN A 87 1.75 -0.45 14.11
C ASN A 87 1.69 0.61 13.01
N ILE A 88 0.62 1.40 13.06
CA ILE A 88 0.33 2.51 12.15
C ILE A 88 -0.12 3.72 12.95
N GLU A 89 0.57 4.83 12.76
CA GLU A 89 0.22 6.12 13.35
C GLU A 89 -0.25 7.06 12.25
N VAL A 90 -1.38 7.74 12.48
CA VAL A 90 -1.91 8.76 11.56
C VAL A 90 -1.94 10.10 12.28
N ASN A 91 -1.17 11.06 11.79
CA ASN A 91 -1.07 12.40 12.34
C ASN A 91 -1.68 13.42 11.37
N ASN A 92 -2.52 14.30 11.91
CA ASN A 92 -3.05 15.43 11.16
C ASN A 92 -1.99 16.53 11.07
N LEU A 93 -1.72 17.03 9.87
CA LEU A 93 -0.87 18.18 9.63
C LEU A 93 -1.71 19.39 9.21
N SER A 94 -1.13 20.57 9.20
CA SER A 94 -1.82 21.79 8.75
C SER A 94 -2.24 21.74 7.27
N ASP A 95 -1.53 20.95 6.46
CA ASP A 95 -1.69 20.88 5.00
C ASP A 95 -1.94 19.45 4.47
N GLY A 96 -2.27 18.50 5.35
CA GLY A 96 -2.48 17.11 4.97
C GLY A 96 -2.35 16.13 6.13
N TYR A 97 -1.82 14.94 5.85
CA TYR A 97 -1.64 13.87 6.82
C TYR A 97 -0.24 13.29 6.73
N GLU A 98 0.26 12.82 7.87
CA GLU A 98 1.44 11.95 7.97
C GLU A 98 0.96 10.58 8.44
N VAL A 99 1.37 9.52 7.74
CA VAL A 99 1.14 8.13 8.15
C VAL A 99 2.48 7.46 8.37
N LYS A 100 2.75 7.00 9.58
CA LYS A 100 3.94 6.21 9.93
C LYS A 100 3.57 4.75 10.03
N THR A 101 4.32 3.90 9.36
CA THR A 101 4.07 2.46 9.30
C THR A 101 5.34 1.71 9.66
N HIS A 102 5.26 0.79 10.63
CA HIS A 102 6.39 -0.05 11.01
C HIS A 102 6.39 -1.35 10.20
N THR A 103 7.39 -1.51 9.35
CA THR A 103 7.55 -2.69 8.49
C THR A 103 8.26 -3.83 9.24
N TRP A 104 7.93 -5.07 8.87
CA TRP A 104 8.48 -6.30 9.48
C TRP A 104 9.28 -7.17 8.50
N TYR A 105 9.14 -6.96 7.19
CA TYR A 105 9.68 -7.89 6.18
C TYR A 105 11.20 -7.78 6.02
N GLU A 106 11.84 -6.78 6.65
CA GLU A 106 13.29 -6.65 6.75
C GLU A 106 13.88 -7.50 7.88
N SER A 107 13.13 -7.69 8.97
CA SER A 107 13.52 -8.53 10.10
C SER A 107 13.02 -9.97 9.97
N GLU A 108 11.92 -10.17 9.26
CA GLU A 108 11.33 -11.47 8.96
C GLU A 108 11.05 -11.60 7.46
N ILE A 109 12.10 -11.95 6.71
CA ILE A 109 12.04 -12.06 5.26
C ILE A 109 10.96 -13.08 4.84
N PRO A 110 9.95 -12.67 4.04
CA PRO A 110 8.95 -13.58 3.50
C PRO A 110 9.59 -14.64 2.61
N GLU A 111 9.06 -15.85 2.62
CA GLU A 111 9.56 -16.98 1.81
C GLU A 111 9.56 -16.66 0.30
N ALA A 112 8.60 -15.87 -0.18
CA ALA A 112 8.57 -15.45 -1.58
C ALA A 112 9.79 -14.61 -1.98
N PHE A 113 10.38 -13.83 -1.06
CA PHE A 113 11.58 -13.06 -1.37
C PHE A 113 12.74 -13.99 -1.72
N PHE A 114 12.86 -15.10 -0.98
CA PHE A 114 13.85 -16.13 -1.28
C PHE A 114 13.54 -16.89 -2.59
N TYR A 115 12.31 -17.34 -2.80
CA TYR A 115 11.97 -18.14 -3.98
C TYR A 115 12.05 -17.38 -5.30
N PHE A 116 11.83 -16.08 -5.26
CA PHE A 116 11.76 -15.25 -6.45
C PHE A 116 12.89 -14.23 -6.56
N ASP A 117 13.89 -14.31 -5.68
CA ASP A 117 15.08 -13.45 -5.66
C ASP A 117 14.69 -11.96 -5.64
N MET A 118 13.80 -11.60 -4.71
CA MET A 118 13.27 -10.25 -4.54
C MET A 118 13.85 -9.62 -3.28
N ASP A 119 14.53 -8.49 -3.43
CA ASP A 119 15.07 -7.74 -2.31
C ASP A 119 13.98 -6.97 -1.56
N ALA A 120 14.13 -6.83 -0.24
CA ALA A 120 13.19 -6.06 0.58
C ALA A 120 13.11 -4.57 0.18
N GLU A 121 14.23 -3.99 -0.25
CA GLU A 121 14.28 -2.63 -0.77
C GLU A 121 13.57 -2.53 -2.12
N GLU A 122 13.76 -3.51 -2.99
CA GLU A 122 13.09 -3.58 -4.29
C GLU A 122 11.57 -3.66 -4.13
N PHE A 123 11.09 -4.56 -3.27
CA PHE A 123 9.67 -4.67 -2.92
C PHE A 123 9.12 -3.36 -2.33
N ALA A 124 9.84 -2.75 -1.39
CA ALA A 124 9.43 -1.48 -0.80
C ALA A 124 9.27 -0.38 -1.85
N ASN A 125 10.26 -0.26 -2.75
CA ASN A 125 10.25 0.70 -3.85
C ASN A 125 9.08 0.46 -4.81
N TYR A 126 8.83 -0.78 -5.21
CA TYR A 126 7.67 -1.14 -6.02
C TYR A 126 6.36 -0.73 -5.35
N SER A 127 6.18 -1.11 -4.08
CA SER A 127 4.94 -0.84 -3.33
C SER A 127 4.69 0.66 -3.14
N ALA A 128 5.76 1.44 -2.92
CA ALA A 128 5.67 2.89 -2.79
C ALA A 128 5.22 3.53 -4.10
N LYS A 129 5.83 3.14 -5.23
CA LYS A 129 5.46 3.66 -6.56
C LYS A 129 4.03 3.34 -6.94
N LEU A 130 3.58 2.11 -6.68
CA LEU A 130 2.20 1.68 -6.88
C LEU A 130 1.22 2.57 -6.09
N ALA A 131 1.52 2.84 -4.82
CA ALA A 131 0.69 3.69 -3.98
C ALA A 131 0.68 5.16 -4.46
N ILE A 132 1.85 5.68 -4.84
CA ILE A 132 2.01 7.06 -5.35
C ILE A 132 1.18 7.24 -6.62
N LYS A 133 1.29 6.34 -7.59
CA LYS A 133 0.52 6.44 -8.84
C LYS A 133 -0.99 6.32 -8.62
N ASN A 134 -1.42 5.50 -7.66
CA ASN A 134 -2.82 5.47 -7.23
C ASN A 134 -3.29 6.83 -6.69
N ALA A 135 -2.48 7.47 -5.84
CA ALA A 135 -2.79 8.77 -5.26
C ALA A 135 -2.90 9.86 -6.33
N GLU A 136 -1.96 9.88 -7.29
CA GLU A 136 -1.96 10.83 -8.40
C GLU A 136 -3.24 10.76 -9.23
N LYS A 137 -3.70 9.55 -9.57
CA LYS A 137 -4.97 9.31 -10.28
C LYS A 137 -6.19 9.87 -9.51
N LEU A 138 -6.09 9.99 -8.19
CA LEU A 138 -7.12 10.52 -7.30
C LEU A 138 -6.94 12.01 -6.95
N GLY A 139 -5.96 12.71 -7.54
CA GLY A 139 -5.70 14.12 -7.25
C GLY A 139 -5.02 14.37 -5.91
N ILE A 140 -4.20 13.42 -5.48
CA ILE A 140 -3.49 13.44 -4.20
C ILE A 140 -1.99 13.35 -4.44
N ASN A 141 -1.25 14.26 -3.82
CA ASN A 141 0.21 14.17 -3.73
C ASN A 141 0.56 13.25 -2.56
N LEU A 142 1.13 12.09 -2.89
CA LEU A 142 1.67 11.15 -1.92
C LEU A 142 3.19 11.12 -2.08
N SER A 143 3.90 11.32 -0.99
CA SER A 143 5.33 11.03 -0.91
C SER A 143 5.57 10.00 0.17
N ILE A 144 6.42 9.02 -0.13
CA ILE A 144 6.77 7.94 0.81
C ILE A 144 8.28 7.96 0.98
N LYS A 145 8.72 8.00 2.24
CA LYS A 145 10.12 7.88 2.63
C LYS A 145 10.27 6.70 3.56
N LYS A 146 11.44 6.08 3.56
CA LYS A 146 11.75 4.97 4.44
C LYS A 146 13.01 5.27 5.24
N GLU A 147 12.93 5.09 6.54
CA GLU A 147 14.03 5.28 7.49
C GLU A 147 14.10 4.02 8.36
N GLY A 148 15.01 3.10 8.01
CA GLY A 148 15.08 1.79 8.65
C GLY A 148 13.81 0.97 8.43
N ASN A 149 13.14 0.58 9.52
CA ASN A 149 11.87 -0.17 9.51
C ASN A 149 10.63 0.73 9.60
N ILE A 150 10.77 2.04 9.40
CA ILE A 150 9.66 2.98 9.43
C ILE A 150 9.47 3.56 8.04
N GLU A 151 8.28 3.36 7.49
CA GLU A 151 7.82 4.04 6.28
C GLU A 151 6.96 5.24 6.70
N ILE A 152 7.32 6.43 6.21
CA ILE A 152 6.64 7.69 6.47
C ILE A 152 6.01 8.18 5.16
N ALA A 153 4.68 8.19 5.12
CA ALA A 153 3.89 8.69 4.01
C ALA A 153 3.32 10.07 4.34
N TYR A 154 3.56 11.05 3.48
CA TYR A 154 2.92 12.37 3.54
C TYR A 154 1.86 12.46 2.44
N ILE A 155 0.62 12.72 2.85
CA ILE A 155 -0.56 12.78 1.98
C ILE A 155 -1.08 14.20 1.96
N LYS A 156 -1.06 14.83 0.79
CA LYS A 156 -1.54 16.20 0.58
C LYS A 156 -2.43 16.26 -0.65
N LYS A 157 -3.27 17.27 -0.75
CA LYS A 157 -4.02 17.50 -1.98
C LYS A 157 -3.03 17.95 -3.07
N LEU A 158 -3.18 17.43 -4.29
CA LEU A 158 -2.41 17.97 -5.43
C LEU A 158 -2.83 19.44 -5.62
N THR A 159 -1.93 20.36 -5.32
CA THR A 159 -2.05 21.74 -5.77
C THR A 159 -1.64 21.76 -7.23
N ASN A 160 -2.58 22.01 -8.13
CA ASN A 160 -2.24 22.31 -9.52
C ASN A 160 -1.22 23.46 -9.48
N HIS A 161 0.00 23.22 -9.96
CA HIS A 161 0.75 24.34 -10.49
C HIS A 161 -0.09 24.90 -11.63
N SER A 162 -0.46 26.17 -11.47
CA SER A 162 -1.09 26.98 -12.50
C SER A 162 -0.43 26.66 -13.84
N VAL A 163 -1.25 26.30 -14.83
CA VAL A 163 -0.84 26.46 -16.22
C VAL A 163 -0.65 27.97 -16.38
N GLU A 164 0.61 28.40 -16.45
CA GLU A 164 0.98 29.71 -17.01
C GLU A 164 0.75 29.69 -18.52
#